data_AF-A0A7S1IRZ8-F1
#
_entry.id   AF-A0A7S1IRZ8-F1
#
_cell.length_a   1.000
_cell.length_b   1.000
_cell.length_c   1.000
_cell.angle_alpha   90.00
_cell.angle_beta   90.00
_cell.angle_gamma   90.00
#
_symmetry.space_group_name_H-M   'P 1'
#
loop_
_entity.id
_entity.type
_entity.pdbx_description
1 polymer ?
#
loop_
_entity_poly.entity_id
_entity_poly.type
_entity_poly.pdbx_seq_one_letter_code
_entity_poly.pdbx_strand_id
1 'polypeptide(L)'
;FFRQRCNVGLPYPGEAPVRPWVGPHGAMTSGRVHRPCIVGLFLLLLLPELTAQYTGHPGDARCPCIDPGLPAWQKAHINKTALPTDCLIVQTAGNWYCYPPGYGAGQCRLWDLGLPPYCQAPTQSAFCGVPWCYVDPLQCQGLRFSESLLFSGTYFSYETCGRTEEPMNPHDLYQIKTSLKGVMLRIAFPGVEWPFLFDDPDGVPTADGRQVGGASVKLALDVFTLAGVNHTVLPIANV
;
A
#
# COMPACT_ATOMS: atom_id res chain seq x y z
N PHE A 1 -11.56 -21.41 -28.42
CA PHE A 1 -11.02 -22.69 -27.92
C PHE A 1 -9.56 -22.49 -27.52
N PHE A 2 -9.33 -22.27 -26.22
CA PHE A 2 -8.02 -22.06 -25.60
C PHE A 2 -7.31 -23.39 -25.37
N ARG A 3 -6.02 -23.49 -25.71
CA ARG A 3 -5.01 -24.27 -24.96
C ARG A 3 -3.61 -23.72 -25.28
N GLN A 4 -3.08 -22.90 -24.37
CA GLN A 4 -1.63 -22.81 -24.18
C GLN A 4 -1.34 -23.24 -22.75
N ARG A 5 -0.58 -24.33 -22.62
CA ARG A 5 0.05 -24.76 -21.39
C ARG A 5 1.33 -23.94 -21.23
N CYS A 6 1.40 -23.08 -20.23
CA CYS A 6 2.68 -22.59 -19.73
C CYS A 6 3.06 -23.49 -18.55
N ASN A 7 4.09 -24.32 -18.73
CA ASN A 7 4.72 -25.03 -17.62
C ASN A 7 6.09 -24.40 -17.34
N VAL A 8 6.11 -23.68 -16.24
CA VAL A 8 7.13 -23.47 -15.19
C VAL A 8 8.55 -24.02 -15.43
N GLY A 9 9.55 -23.19 -15.12
CA GLY A 9 10.92 -23.63 -14.83
C GLY A 9 11.94 -22.49 -14.74
N LEU A 10 12.02 -21.80 -13.60
CA LEU A 10 13.14 -20.92 -13.24
C LEU A 10 14.31 -21.80 -12.72
N PRO A 11 15.56 -21.62 -13.19
CA PRO A 11 16.70 -22.38 -12.69
C PRO A 11 17.32 -21.76 -11.42
N TYR A 12 17.64 -22.61 -10.44
CA TYR A 12 18.44 -22.31 -9.24
C TYR A 12 19.93 -22.11 -9.57
N PRO A 13 20.71 -21.39 -8.75
CA PRO A 13 22.13 -21.13 -9.00
C PRO A 13 23.02 -22.22 -8.38
N GLY A 14 23.89 -22.85 -9.19
CA GLY A 14 24.93 -23.72 -8.65
C GLY A 14 25.50 -24.79 -9.58
N GLU A 15 25.91 -24.45 -10.81
CA GLU A 15 26.74 -25.35 -11.63
C GLU A 15 27.84 -24.58 -12.38
N ALA A 16 29.05 -25.16 -12.37
CA ALA A 16 30.31 -24.61 -12.88
C ALA A 16 30.38 -24.54 -14.42
N PRO A 17 31.23 -23.67 -15.01
CA PRO A 17 31.22 -23.43 -16.45
C PRO A 17 31.95 -24.53 -17.24
N VAL A 18 31.21 -25.25 -18.09
CA VAL A 18 31.81 -26.16 -19.09
C VAL A 18 32.26 -25.34 -20.30
N ARG A 19 33.56 -25.39 -20.60
CA ARG A 19 34.17 -24.76 -21.79
C ARG A 19 33.78 -25.52 -23.07
N PRO A 20 33.46 -24.87 -24.20
CA PRO A 20 33.34 -25.55 -25.48
C PRO A 20 34.72 -25.86 -26.08
N TRP A 21 34.93 -27.13 -26.41
CA TRP A 21 36.02 -27.66 -27.22
C TRP A 21 35.90 -27.25 -28.69
N VAL A 22 37.05 -27.03 -29.34
CA VAL A 22 37.17 -26.64 -30.76
C VAL A 22 37.75 -27.78 -31.59
N GLY A 23 37.12 -28.02 -32.76
CA GLY A 23 37.76 -28.53 -33.99
C GLY A 23 37.20 -29.86 -34.53
N PRO A 24 37.54 -30.25 -35.78
CA PRO A 24 37.78 -29.45 -37.00
C PRO A 24 36.99 -30.00 -38.22
N HIS A 25 37.32 -29.52 -39.44
CA HIS A 25 36.72 -29.78 -40.78
C HIS A 25 35.52 -28.86 -41.10
N GLY A 26 35.53 -27.93 -42.07
CA GLY A 26 36.43 -27.67 -43.19
C GLY A 26 35.60 -27.61 -44.48
N ALA A 27 35.23 -26.41 -44.94
CA ALA A 27 35.00 -26.08 -46.36
C ALA A 27 34.71 -24.58 -46.54
N MET A 28 35.59 -23.92 -47.29
CA MET A 28 35.44 -22.56 -47.78
C MET A 28 34.50 -22.52 -48.99
N THR A 29 33.60 -21.54 -49.05
CA THR A 29 33.28 -20.83 -50.30
C THR A 29 32.94 -19.37 -50.01
N SER A 30 33.73 -18.49 -50.61
CA SER A 30 33.63 -17.04 -50.60
C SER A 30 32.42 -16.56 -51.41
N GLY A 31 31.55 -15.77 -50.77
CA GLY A 31 30.44 -15.06 -51.41
C GLY A 31 30.27 -13.68 -50.79
N ARG A 32 31.07 -12.71 -51.26
CA ARG A 32 31.03 -11.31 -50.86
C ARG A 32 29.80 -10.65 -51.49
N VAL A 33 28.70 -10.50 -50.75
CA VAL A 33 27.55 -9.68 -51.16
C VAL A 33 27.53 -8.42 -50.31
N HIS A 34 27.71 -7.27 -50.96
CA HIS A 34 27.68 -5.95 -50.36
C HIS A 34 26.30 -5.68 -49.76
N ARG A 35 26.23 -5.36 -48.46
CA ARG A 35 25.03 -4.80 -47.82
C ARG A 35 25.13 -3.27 -47.88
N PRO A 36 24.17 -2.58 -48.52
CA PRO A 36 24.15 -1.12 -48.49
C PRO A 36 23.83 -0.63 -47.08
N CYS A 37 24.60 0.36 -46.63
CA CYS A 37 24.33 1.18 -45.45
C CYS A 37 22.98 1.88 -45.62
N ILE A 38 21.91 1.27 -45.10
CA ILE A 38 20.69 2.00 -44.82
C ILE A 38 20.92 2.68 -43.47
N VAL A 39 21.27 3.96 -43.56
CA VAL A 39 21.23 4.92 -42.46
C VAL A 39 19.84 4.80 -41.84
N GLY A 40 19.78 4.16 -40.66
CA GLY A 40 18.57 3.99 -39.89
C GLY A 40 18.08 5.36 -39.46
N LEU A 41 17.16 5.91 -40.25
CA LEU A 41 16.30 7.01 -39.87
C LEU A 41 15.60 6.56 -38.57
N PHE A 42 16.08 7.05 -37.42
CA PHE A 42 15.43 6.88 -36.13
C PHE A 42 14.06 7.54 -36.24
N LEU A 43 13.06 6.76 -36.64
CA LEU A 43 11.66 7.08 -36.50
C LEU A 43 11.43 7.13 -34.98
N LEU A 44 11.55 8.33 -34.40
CA LEU A 44 11.01 8.70 -33.10
C LEU A 44 9.50 8.43 -33.17
N LEU A 45 9.14 7.16 -32.99
CA LEU A 45 7.78 6.76 -32.65
C LEU A 45 7.50 7.43 -31.31
N LEU A 46 6.70 8.48 -31.38
CA LEU A 46 5.97 9.07 -30.27
C LEU A 46 5.33 7.92 -29.48
N LEU A 47 5.99 7.49 -28.40
CA LEU A 47 5.31 6.78 -27.33
C LEU A 47 4.33 7.80 -26.77
N PRO A 48 3.00 7.65 -26.93
CA PRO A 48 2.12 8.40 -26.07
C PRO A 48 2.49 7.98 -24.66
N GLU A 49 2.89 8.95 -23.83
CA GLU A 49 3.04 8.75 -22.41
C GLU A 49 1.76 8.06 -21.94
N LEU A 50 1.87 6.81 -21.48
CA LEU A 50 0.80 6.13 -20.76
C LEU A 50 0.60 6.89 -19.44
N THR A 51 -0.01 8.07 -19.51
CA THR A 51 -0.84 8.55 -18.42
C THR A 51 -2.11 7.71 -18.52
N ALA A 52 -2.05 6.51 -17.95
CA ALA A 52 -3.27 5.77 -17.63
C ALA A 52 -4.02 6.61 -16.59
N GLN A 53 -4.78 7.60 -17.06
CA GLN A 53 -5.74 8.30 -16.23
C GLN A 53 -6.72 7.24 -15.78
N TYR A 54 -6.69 6.92 -14.49
CA TYR A 54 -7.67 6.05 -13.88
C TYR A 54 -9.05 6.70 -14.07
N THR A 55 -9.78 6.26 -15.09
CA THR A 55 -11.15 6.72 -15.36
C THR A 55 -12.00 6.23 -14.22
N GLY A 56 -12.51 7.16 -13.41
CA GLY A 56 -13.25 6.77 -12.22
C GLY A 56 -14.44 5.87 -12.53
N HIS A 57 -14.68 4.88 -11.67
CA HIS A 57 -15.78 3.92 -11.80
C HIS A 57 -16.68 3.98 -10.56
N PRO A 58 -17.93 3.53 -10.63
CA PRO A 58 -18.93 3.73 -9.56
C PRO A 58 -18.72 2.88 -8.29
N GLY A 59 -17.63 2.12 -8.19
CA GLY A 59 -17.41 1.14 -7.12
C GLY A 59 -18.10 -0.23 -7.34
N ASP A 60 -17.85 -1.17 -6.42
CA ASP A 60 -18.53 -2.47 -6.34
C ASP A 60 -20.03 -2.26 -6.09
N ALA A 61 -20.88 -3.02 -6.79
CA ALA A 61 -22.34 -2.93 -6.66
C ALA A 61 -22.85 -3.28 -5.25
N ARG A 62 -22.10 -4.05 -4.47
CA ARG A 62 -22.40 -4.40 -3.08
C ARG A 62 -22.00 -3.33 -2.08
N CYS A 63 -21.31 -2.27 -2.51
CA CYS A 63 -20.91 -1.14 -1.68
C CYS A 63 -20.63 0.07 -2.58
N PRO A 64 -21.68 0.65 -3.22
CA PRO A 64 -21.50 1.66 -4.26
C PRO A 64 -20.84 2.92 -3.73
N CYS A 65 -20.10 3.61 -4.60
CA CYS A 65 -19.61 4.95 -4.28
C CYS A 65 -20.78 5.93 -4.18
N ILE A 66 -20.79 6.71 -3.10
CA ILE A 66 -21.78 7.76 -2.87
C ILE A 66 -21.13 9.13 -2.91
N ASP A 67 -21.94 10.14 -3.21
CA ASP A 67 -21.65 11.48 -2.73
C ASP A 67 -22.18 11.55 -1.29
N PRO A 68 -21.32 11.69 -0.27
CA PRO A 68 -21.76 11.75 1.13
C PRO A 68 -22.48 13.06 1.44
N GLY A 69 -22.70 13.94 0.45
CA GLY A 69 -23.34 15.22 0.62
C GLY A 69 -22.55 16.08 1.58
N LEU A 70 -21.21 16.08 1.44
CA LEU A 70 -20.32 16.85 2.31
C LEU A 70 -20.87 18.27 2.35
N PRO A 71 -21.34 18.71 3.52
CA PRO A 71 -22.24 19.83 3.55
C PRO A 71 -21.46 21.07 3.09
N ALA A 72 -22.11 21.89 2.28
CA ALA A 72 -21.50 22.97 1.51
C ALA A 72 -20.95 24.15 2.36
N TRP A 73 -20.59 23.93 3.63
CA TRP A 73 -20.14 24.93 4.59
C TRP A 73 -18.62 25.09 4.74
N GLN A 74 -17.82 24.71 3.74
CA GLN A 74 -16.55 25.44 3.48
C GLN A 74 -16.75 26.72 2.68
N LYS A 75 -17.99 27.02 2.27
CA LYS A 75 -18.40 28.39 1.92
C LYS A 75 -18.65 29.28 3.15
N ALA A 76 -18.27 28.87 4.35
CA ALA A 76 -18.09 29.84 5.43
C ALA A 76 -16.81 30.61 5.15
N HIS A 77 -16.96 31.93 4.95
CA HIS A 77 -15.90 32.92 4.90
C HIS A 77 -15.04 32.86 6.17
N ILE A 78 -14.15 31.89 6.28
CA ILE A 78 -13.05 31.95 7.23
C ILE A 78 -12.08 32.95 6.59
N ASN A 79 -11.73 34.01 7.34
CA ASN A 79 -10.70 34.99 7.02
C ASN A 79 -9.33 34.32 6.76
N LYS A 80 -9.19 33.59 5.66
CA LYS A 80 -7.97 33.02 5.12
C LYS A 80 -7.84 33.54 3.70
N THR A 81 -7.42 34.80 3.61
CA THR A 81 -7.18 35.55 2.37
C THR A 81 -6.24 34.87 1.36
N ALA A 82 -5.70 33.68 1.65
CA ALA A 82 -4.75 32.94 0.83
C ALA A 82 -5.27 31.61 0.24
N LEU A 83 -6.47 31.12 0.61
CA LEU A 83 -7.01 29.87 0.05
C LEU A 83 -8.15 30.15 -0.95
N PRO A 84 -8.19 29.45 -2.10
CA PRO A 84 -9.27 29.59 -3.08
C PRO A 84 -10.65 29.29 -2.48
N THR A 85 -11.67 30.02 -2.95
CA THR A 85 -13.07 29.88 -2.50
C THR A 85 -13.82 28.73 -3.19
N ASP A 86 -13.20 28.08 -4.17
CA ASP A 86 -13.77 27.04 -5.03
C ASP A 86 -13.24 25.64 -4.70
N CYS A 87 -12.79 25.41 -3.47
CA CYS A 87 -12.23 24.14 -3.05
C CYS A 87 -12.68 23.68 -1.67
N LEU A 88 -12.41 22.40 -1.39
CA LEU A 88 -12.73 21.75 -0.13
C LEU A 88 -11.61 21.99 0.91
N ILE A 89 -11.85 22.82 1.92
CA ILE A 89 -10.90 23.21 2.98
C ILE A 89 -10.75 22.18 4.12
N VAL A 90 -9.84 21.21 3.96
CA VAL A 90 -9.60 20.16 4.97
C VAL A 90 -8.59 20.59 6.03
N GLN A 91 -8.73 20.08 7.26
CA GLN A 91 -7.73 20.24 8.33
C GLN A 91 -7.01 18.92 8.58
N THR A 92 -5.69 18.89 8.43
CA THR A 92 -4.85 17.71 8.75
C THR A 92 -3.44 18.14 9.14
N ALA A 93 -2.75 17.37 9.97
CA ALA A 93 -1.42 17.71 10.51
C ALA A 93 -1.33 19.13 11.12
N GLY A 94 -2.42 19.60 11.76
CA GLY A 94 -2.49 20.94 12.35
C GLY A 94 -2.61 22.10 11.34
N ASN A 95 -2.62 21.81 10.03
CA ASN A 95 -2.69 22.80 8.96
C ASN A 95 -3.96 22.65 8.12
N TRP A 96 -4.21 23.66 7.28
CA TRP A 96 -5.39 23.71 6.40
C TRP A 96 -4.98 23.61 4.94
N TYR A 97 -5.68 22.78 4.18
CA TYR A 97 -5.38 22.52 2.77
C TYR A 97 -6.64 22.66 1.91
N CYS A 98 -6.41 22.97 0.65
CA CYS A 98 -7.44 23.15 -0.38
C CYS A 98 -7.47 21.91 -1.27
N TYR A 99 -8.49 21.09 -1.11
CA TYR A 99 -8.71 19.85 -1.86
C TYR A 99 -9.78 20.06 -2.95
N PRO A 100 -9.86 19.20 -3.97
CA PRO A 100 -10.93 19.33 -4.98
C PRO A 100 -12.34 19.31 -4.35
N PRO A 101 -13.31 20.10 -4.85
CA PRO A 101 -14.67 20.15 -4.30
C PRO A 101 -15.38 18.81 -4.14
N GLY A 102 -15.11 17.87 -5.05
CA GLY A 102 -15.69 16.52 -5.04
C GLY A 102 -14.78 15.46 -4.42
N TYR A 103 -13.82 15.84 -3.57
CA TYR A 103 -12.85 14.92 -2.98
C TYR A 103 -13.53 13.69 -2.36
N GLY A 104 -13.24 12.50 -2.90
CA GLY A 104 -13.80 11.22 -2.45
C GLY A 104 -15.20 10.89 -2.99
N ALA A 105 -15.88 11.81 -3.68
CA ALA A 105 -17.32 11.72 -3.94
C ALA A 105 -17.66 10.96 -5.23
N GLY A 106 -18.64 10.06 -5.13
CA GLY A 106 -19.43 9.49 -6.23
C GLY A 106 -18.73 8.49 -7.14
N GLN A 107 -17.41 8.32 -7.03
CA GLN A 107 -16.64 7.40 -7.87
C GLN A 107 -15.27 7.09 -7.27
N CYS A 108 -14.79 5.89 -7.57
CA CYS A 108 -13.44 5.46 -7.30
C CYS A 108 -12.45 6.32 -8.09
N ARG A 109 -11.53 7.01 -7.41
CA ARG A 109 -10.40 7.74 -8.03
C ARG A 109 -9.22 7.79 -7.08
N LEU A 110 -8.05 8.14 -7.63
CA LEU A 110 -6.83 8.43 -6.88
C LEU A 110 -6.92 9.82 -6.21
N TRP A 111 -7.88 9.99 -5.30
CA TRP A 111 -8.22 11.31 -4.75
C TRP A 111 -7.06 11.99 -4.03
N ASP A 112 -6.20 11.22 -3.35
CA ASP A 112 -5.05 11.73 -2.60
C ASP A 112 -3.84 12.08 -3.48
N LEU A 113 -3.75 11.57 -4.71
CA LEU A 113 -2.52 11.63 -5.49
C LEU A 113 -2.09 13.08 -5.75
N GLY A 114 -0.87 13.42 -5.30
CA GLY A 114 -0.32 14.77 -5.45
C GLY A 114 -0.84 15.80 -4.44
N LEU A 115 -1.73 15.42 -3.52
CA LEU A 115 -2.26 16.35 -2.53
C LEU A 115 -1.38 16.48 -1.28
N PRO A 116 -1.17 17.70 -0.75
CA PRO A 116 -0.43 17.91 0.48
C PRO A 116 -1.24 17.47 1.72
N PRO A 117 -0.58 17.18 2.85
CA PRO A 117 0.89 17.18 3.02
C PRO A 117 1.53 15.85 2.61
N TYR A 118 0.77 14.75 2.59
CA TYR A 118 1.32 13.40 2.57
C TYR A 118 1.67 12.90 1.16
N CYS A 119 0.93 13.35 0.14
CA CYS A 119 1.07 12.87 -1.23
C CYS A 119 1.76 13.86 -2.16
N GLN A 120 2.22 14.99 -1.61
CA GLN A 120 3.16 15.91 -2.24
C GLN A 120 4.58 15.80 -1.66
N ALA A 121 4.78 14.98 -0.62
CA ALA A 121 6.09 14.76 -0.02
C ALA A 121 7.03 13.96 -0.95
N PRO A 122 8.37 14.10 -0.84
CA PRO A 122 9.34 13.34 -1.65
C PRO A 122 9.17 11.81 -1.51
N THR A 123 8.80 11.35 -0.32
CA THR A 123 8.39 9.97 -0.05
C THR A 123 6.89 9.95 0.22
N GLN A 124 6.12 9.63 -0.81
CA GLN A 124 4.66 9.55 -0.72
C GLN A 124 4.22 8.35 0.11
N SER A 125 3.13 8.53 0.85
CA SER A 125 2.48 7.44 1.58
C SER A 125 1.88 6.40 0.63
N ALA A 126 1.85 5.14 1.05
CA ALA A 126 1.35 4.03 0.23
C ALA A 126 -0.11 4.19 -0.20
N PHE A 127 -0.93 4.97 0.53
CA PHE A 127 -2.32 5.23 0.19
C PHE A 127 -2.51 6.23 -0.97
N CYS A 128 -1.49 7.05 -1.30
CA CYS A 128 -1.61 8.13 -2.29
C CYS A 128 -2.00 7.64 -3.69
N GLY A 129 -1.52 6.45 -4.06
CA GLY A 129 -1.78 5.82 -5.36
C GLY A 129 -2.90 4.80 -5.34
N VAL A 130 -3.78 4.81 -4.32
CA VAL A 130 -4.83 3.81 -4.16
C VAL A 130 -6.20 4.44 -4.38
N PRO A 131 -7.04 3.90 -5.27
CA PRO A 131 -8.35 4.47 -5.52
C PRO A 131 -9.30 4.18 -4.37
N TRP A 132 -10.12 5.16 -4.02
CA TRP A 132 -11.16 5.02 -2.99
C TRP A 132 -12.36 5.91 -3.31
N CYS A 133 -13.44 5.73 -2.55
CA CYS A 133 -14.59 6.62 -2.54
C CYS A 133 -15.33 6.55 -1.20
N TYR A 134 -16.21 7.51 -0.95
CA TYR A 134 -17.19 7.42 0.15
C TYR A 134 -18.24 6.36 -0.14
N VAL A 135 -18.72 5.72 0.92
CA VAL A 135 -19.70 4.63 0.89
C VAL A 135 -20.71 4.77 2.03
N ASP A 136 -21.87 4.13 1.88
CA ASP A 136 -22.85 3.97 2.97
C ASP A 136 -22.62 2.62 3.67
N PRO A 137 -22.20 2.59 4.96
CA PRO A 137 -22.02 1.37 5.73
C PRO A 137 -23.23 0.43 5.72
N LEU A 138 -24.46 0.99 5.63
CA LEU A 138 -25.69 0.21 5.65
C LEU A 138 -25.97 -0.49 4.33
N GLN A 139 -25.39 0.00 3.22
CA GLN A 139 -25.53 -0.60 1.90
C GLN A 139 -24.36 -1.52 1.56
N CYS A 140 -23.27 -1.48 2.32
CA CYS A 140 -22.07 -2.26 2.07
C CYS A 140 -22.17 -3.71 2.59
N GLN A 141 -21.91 -4.68 1.71
CA GLN A 141 -21.99 -6.11 2.04
C GLN A 141 -20.66 -6.84 1.79
N GLY A 142 -20.00 -7.23 2.89
CA GLY A 142 -18.77 -8.04 2.82
C GLY A 142 -17.54 -7.31 2.27
N LEU A 143 -17.58 -5.98 2.24
CA LEU A 143 -16.48 -5.10 1.87
C LEU A 143 -16.11 -4.22 3.07
N ARG A 144 -14.82 -3.97 3.25
CA ARG A 144 -14.29 -3.17 4.35
C ARG A 144 -14.38 -1.69 4.05
N PHE A 145 -14.67 -0.92 5.08
CA PHE A 145 -14.69 0.54 5.06
C PHE A 145 -14.22 1.08 6.41
N SER A 146 -13.86 2.35 6.44
CA SER A 146 -13.36 3.05 7.63
C SER A 146 -14.03 4.41 7.75
N GLU A 147 -14.20 4.91 8.98
CA GLU A 147 -14.70 6.27 9.21
C GLU A 147 -13.64 7.31 8.82
N SER A 148 -14.07 8.40 8.20
CA SER A 148 -13.20 9.51 7.81
C SER A 148 -12.78 10.35 9.01
N LEU A 149 -11.47 10.59 9.12
CA LEU A 149 -10.91 11.55 10.08
C LEU A 149 -11.10 13.01 9.64
N LEU A 150 -11.37 13.24 8.35
CA LEU A 150 -11.57 14.58 7.79
C LEU A 150 -13.02 15.05 7.98
N PHE A 151 -13.98 14.13 7.89
CA PHE A 151 -15.41 14.41 7.97
C PHE A 151 -16.10 13.36 8.84
N SER A 152 -16.31 13.69 10.12
CA SER A 152 -16.94 12.79 11.08
C SER A 152 -18.32 12.32 10.59
N GLY A 153 -18.63 11.05 10.84
CA GLY A 153 -19.89 10.43 10.39
C GLY A 153 -19.93 10.05 8.91
N THR A 154 -18.82 10.17 8.17
CA THR A 154 -18.70 9.69 6.79
C THR A 154 -17.75 8.49 6.72
N TYR A 155 -17.98 7.58 5.78
CA TYR A 155 -17.21 6.33 5.65
C TYR A 155 -16.69 6.16 4.25
N PHE A 156 -15.48 5.62 4.11
CA PHE A 156 -14.83 5.42 2.82
C PHE A 156 -14.28 4.00 2.68
N SER A 157 -14.13 3.53 1.45
CA SER A 157 -13.62 2.20 1.15
C SER A 157 -12.62 2.21 -0.01
N TYR A 158 -11.48 1.56 0.20
CA TYR A 158 -10.56 1.17 -0.88
C TYR A 158 -10.97 -0.15 -1.54
N GLU A 159 -11.64 -1.05 -0.81
CA GLU A 159 -12.07 -2.35 -1.35
C GLU A 159 -13.18 -2.21 -2.38
N THR A 160 -14.11 -1.27 -2.16
CA THR A 160 -15.10 -0.84 -3.17
C THR A 160 -14.46 -0.51 -4.53
N CYS A 161 -13.21 -0.05 -4.51
CA CYS A 161 -12.45 0.35 -5.69
C CYS A 161 -11.46 -0.70 -6.20
N GLY A 162 -11.65 -1.96 -5.79
CA GLY A 162 -10.88 -3.10 -6.30
C GLY A 162 -9.58 -3.39 -5.57
N ARG A 163 -9.33 -2.75 -4.41
CA ARG A 163 -8.24 -3.20 -3.53
C ARG A 163 -8.70 -4.48 -2.82
N THR A 164 -8.26 -5.62 -3.33
CA THR A 164 -8.45 -6.91 -2.68
C THR A 164 -7.13 -7.33 -2.04
N GLU A 165 -7.19 -7.85 -0.81
CA GLU A 165 -6.12 -8.65 -0.16
C GLU A 165 -5.15 -7.96 0.79
N GLU A 166 -5.56 -6.94 1.56
CA GLU A 166 -4.78 -6.52 2.74
C GLU A 166 -5.55 -6.67 4.06
N PRO A 167 -4.89 -7.15 5.14
CA PRO A 167 -5.52 -7.35 6.45
C PRO A 167 -5.93 -6.04 7.12
N MET A 168 -5.53 -4.88 6.61
CA MET A 168 -6.02 -3.55 7.03
C MET A 168 -6.21 -2.60 5.85
N ASN A 169 -7.15 -1.67 5.98
CA ASN A 169 -7.28 -0.52 5.09
C ASN A 169 -5.93 0.25 5.07
N PRO A 170 -5.36 0.60 3.89
CA PRO A 170 -4.07 1.28 3.80
C PRO A 170 -3.97 2.59 4.59
N HIS A 171 -5.07 3.34 4.67
CA HIS A 171 -5.12 4.56 5.47
C HIS A 171 -5.03 4.22 6.97
N ASP A 172 -5.79 3.23 7.44
CA ASP A 172 -5.74 2.81 8.85
C ASP A 172 -4.35 2.29 9.23
N LEU A 173 -3.74 1.49 8.34
CA LEU A 173 -2.37 1.02 8.54
C LEU A 173 -1.37 2.20 8.60
N TYR A 174 -1.54 3.21 7.75
CA TYR A 174 -0.74 4.42 7.79
C TYR A 174 -0.93 5.20 9.10
N GLN A 175 -2.16 5.36 9.56
CA GLN A 175 -2.46 6.07 10.81
C GLN A 175 -1.87 5.34 12.02
N ILE A 176 -1.97 4.02 12.07
CA ILE A 176 -1.35 3.20 13.11
C ILE A 176 0.17 3.33 13.07
N LYS A 177 0.80 3.17 11.89
CA LYS A 177 2.26 3.33 11.74
C LYS A 177 2.73 4.72 12.16
N THR A 178 1.97 5.76 11.83
CA THR A 178 2.30 7.15 12.17
C THR A 178 2.15 7.40 13.67
N SER A 179 1.06 6.90 14.28
CA SER A 179 0.79 7.04 15.71
C SER A 179 1.78 6.24 16.57
N LEU A 180 2.37 5.18 16.02
CA LEU A 180 3.38 4.35 16.67
C LEU A 180 4.82 4.80 16.38
N LYS A 181 5.03 5.80 15.52
CA LYS A 181 6.37 6.26 15.16
C LYS A 181 7.06 6.86 16.40
N GLY A 182 8.14 6.22 16.84
CA GLY A 182 8.89 6.62 18.03
C GLY A 182 8.25 6.17 19.35
N VAL A 183 7.17 5.40 19.30
CA VAL A 183 6.55 4.75 20.48
C VAL A 183 7.15 3.36 20.65
N MET A 184 7.57 3.04 21.87
CA MET A 184 7.96 1.67 22.25
C MET A 184 6.74 0.98 22.87
N LEU A 185 6.14 0.02 22.17
CA LEU A 185 5.02 -0.74 22.72
C LEU A 185 5.52 -1.71 23.79
N ARG A 186 4.76 -1.79 24.89
CA ARG A 186 5.00 -2.73 25.98
C ARG A 186 3.94 -3.82 25.90
N ILE A 187 4.38 -5.05 25.73
CA ILE A 187 3.48 -6.21 25.62
C ILE A 187 3.59 -6.97 26.93
N ALA A 188 2.46 -7.15 27.61
CA ALA A 188 2.37 -7.95 28.81
C ALA A 188 1.36 -9.08 28.59
N PHE A 189 1.67 -10.26 29.10
CA PHE A 189 0.83 -11.43 28.99
C PHE A 189 0.29 -11.78 30.39
N PRO A 190 -1.00 -12.12 30.52
CA PRO A 190 -1.62 -12.42 31.81
C PRO A 190 -1.17 -13.80 32.31
N GLY A 191 -0.05 -13.85 33.04
CA GLY A 191 0.41 -15.09 33.69
C GLY A 191 1.05 -16.13 32.76
N VAL A 192 1.68 -17.15 33.37
CA VAL A 192 2.19 -18.32 32.65
C VAL A 192 1.02 -19.24 32.31
N GLU A 193 0.76 -19.44 31.02
CA GLU A 193 -0.30 -20.30 30.53
C GLU A 193 0.22 -21.16 29.38
N TRP A 194 0.60 -22.41 29.67
CA TRP A 194 1.03 -23.33 28.62
C TRP A 194 -0.17 -23.72 27.73
N PRO A 195 -0.06 -23.70 26.38
CA PRO A 195 1.14 -23.49 25.55
C PRO A 195 1.33 -22.05 25.05
N PHE A 196 0.53 -21.11 25.53
CA PHE A 196 0.45 -19.74 25.03
C PHE A 196 1.58 -18.83 25.54
N LEU A 197 2.05 -19.05 26.77
CA LEU A 197 3.18 -18.38 27.40
C LEU A 197 3.87 -19.30 28.41
N PHE A 198 5.20 -19.48 28.29
CA PHE A 198 6.02 -20.22 29.25
C PHE A 198 7.45 -19.69 29.30
N ASP A 199 8.18 -19.97 30.38
CA ASP A 199 9.62 -19.72 30.44
C ASP A 199 10.32 -20.63 29.43
N ASP A 200 11.11 -20.03 28.56
CA ASP A 200 11.81 -20.70 27.47
C ASP A 200 13.24 -20.18 27.41
N PRO A 201 14.26 -20.99 27.74
CA PRO A 201 15.67 -20.58 27.69
C PRO A 201 16.15 -20.12 26.31
N ASP A 202 15.44 -20.49 25.24
CA ASP A 202 15.73 -20.07 23.86
C ASP A 202 14.70 -19.04 23.35
N GLY A 203 13.84 -18.56 24.25
CA GLY A 203 12.74 -17.65 23.96
C GLY A 203 13.14 -16.19 23.86
N VAL A 204 12.14 -15.33 23.99
CA VAL A 204 12.25 -13.89 23.79
C VAL A 204 12.67 -13.24 25.10
N PRO A 205 13.71 -12.39 25.11
CA PRO A 205 14.14 -11.71 26.32
C PRO A 205 13.08 -10.68 26.76
N THR A 206 12.72 -10.75 28.04
CA THR A 206 11.87 -9.78 28.73
C THR A 206 12.72 -8.69 29.39
N ALA A 207 12.10 -7.58 29.77
CA ALA A 207 12.80 -6.45 30.41
C ALA A 207 13.45 -6.78 31.77
N ASP A 208 13.03 -7.86 32.45
CA ASP A 208 13.62 -8.38 33.70
C ASP A 208 14.68 -9.47 33.47
N GLY A 209 15.04 -9.75 32.22
CA GLY A 209 16.08 -10.73 31.88
C GLY A 209 15.62 -12.18 31.86
N ARG A 210 14.32 -12.45 31.98
CA ARG A 210 13.75 -13.78 31.69
C ARG A 210 13.67 -13.97 30.19
N GLN A 211 13.50 -15.22 29.77
CA GLN A 211 13.23 -15.57 28.39
C GLN A 211 11.91 -16.33 28.32
N VAL A 212 11.01 -15.88 27.45
CA VAL A 212 9.65 -16.44 27.35
C VAL A 212 9.32 -16.89 25.94
N GLY A 213 8.67 -18.04 25.84
CA GLY A 213 8.19 -18.65 24.60
C GLY A 213 6.68 -18.87 24.65
N GLY A 214 6.13 -19.37 23.55
CA GLY A 214 4.71 -19.72 23.45
C GLY A 214 3.99 -19.09 22.26
N ALA A 215 2.80 -19.63 21.98
CA ALA A 215 2.04 -19.24 20.78
C ALA A 215 1.65 -17.76 20.78
N SER A 216 1.30 -17.20 21.93
CA SER A 216 0.92 -15.78 22.04
C SER A 216 2.12 -14.85 21.94
N VAL A 217 3.27 -15.27 22.48
CA VAL A 217 4.54 -14.53 22.34
C VAL A 217 4.93 -14.47 20.86
N LYS A 218 4.96 -15.63 20.19
CA LYS A 218 5.31 -15.72 18.77
C LYS A 218 4.35 -14.90 17.90
N LEU A 219 3.05 -15.00 18.13
CA LEU A 219 2.04 -14.24 17.39
C LEU A 219 2.23 -12.73 17.56
N ALA A 220 2.44 -12.26 18.78
CA ALA A 220 2.67 -10.84 19.06
C ALA A 220 3.93 -10.35 18.34
N LEU A 221 5.05 -11.04 18.48
CA LEU A 221 6.31 -10.67 17.80
C LEU A 221 6.17 -10.66 16.29
N ASP A 222 5.53 -11.67 15.70
CA ASP A 222 5.31 -11.74 14.26
C ASP A 222 4.49 -10.53 13.79
N VAL A 223 3.41 -10.18 14.51
CA VAL A 223 2.57 -9.02 14.21
C VAL A 223 3.35 -7.71 14.31
N PHE A 224 4.10 -7.47 15.38
CA PHE A 224 4.83 -6.21 15.55
C PHE A 224 6.02 -6.10 14.61
N THR A 225 6.69 -7.21 14.30
CA THR A 225 7.78 -7.26 13.32
C THR A 225 7.26 -6.99 11.90
N LEU A 226 6.16 -7.65 11.50
CA LEU A 226 5.49 -7.38 10.22
C LEU A 226 4.99 -5.93 10.12
N ALA A 227 4.52 -5.36 11.23
CA ALA A 227 4.09 -3.97 11.29
C ALA A 227 5.26 -2.96 11.29
N GLY A 228 6.50 -3.41 11.52
CA GLY A 228 7.68 -2.56 11.66
C GLY A 228 7.65 -1.69 12.93
N VAL A 229 7.07 -2.21 14.02
CA VAL A 229 6.86 -1.48 15.27
C VAL A 229 7.86 -1.94 16.34
N ASN A 230 8.56 -0.98 16.95
CA ASN A 230 9.43 -1.25 18.09
C ASN A 230 8.60 -1.69 19.31
N HIS A 231 9.02 -2.76 19.95
CA HIS A 231 8.31 -3.33 21.10
C HIS A 231 9.29 -3.95 22.10
N THR A 232 8.84 -4.06 23.35
CA THR A 232 9.51 -4.80 24.42
C THR A 232 8.51 -5.70 25.14
N VAL A 233 8.95 -6.90 25.50
CA VAL A 233 8.14 -7.80 26.32
C VAL A 233 8.35 -7.47 27.80
N LEU A 234 7.25 -7.31 28.53
CA LEU A 234 7.26 -7.04 29.96
C LEU A 234 7.21 -8.33 30.79
N PRO A 235 7.68 -8.28 32.04
CA PRO A 235 7.60 -9.40 32.96
C PRO A 235 6.15 -9.84 33.23
N ILE A 236 5.96 -11.15 33.42
CA ILE A 236 4.69 -11.80 33.72
C ILE A 236 4.02 -11.25 35.00
N ALA A 237 4.83 -10.72 35.94
CA ALA A 237 4.37 -10.19 37.23
C ALA A 237 3.90 -8.72 37.20
N ASN A 238 3.94 -8.05 36.04
CA ASN A 238 3.58 -6.63 35.89
C ASN A 238 2.21 -6.42 35.19
N VAL A 239 1.28 -7.38 35.36
CA VAL A 239 -0.13 -7.28 34.90
C VAL A 239 -1.06 -7.31 36.10
#